data_AF-A0A9Q6HNZ4-F1
#
_entry.id   AF-A0A9Q6HNZ4-F1
#
_cell.length_a   1.000
_cell.length_b   1.000
_cell.length_c   1.000
_cell.angle_alpha   90.00
_cell.angle_beta   90.00
_cell.angle_gamma   90.00
#
_symmetry.space_group_name_H-M   'P 1'
#
loop_
_entity.id
_entity.type
_entity.pdbx_description
1 polymer ?
#
loop_
_entity_poly.entity_id
_entity_poly.type
_entity_poly.pdbx_seq_one_letter_code
_entity_poly.pdbx_strand_id
1 'polypeptide(L)'
;YTLVRTSSLKVGLYINKEYIANYDNLPLLINSDKKCPLRKLSLDILPDKNFIELDSLEAIINIVQNGEGIAILPPDLTSDSSTNNIKVDYKSIPYYEYAFNKRT
;
A
#
# COMPACT_ATOMS: atom_id res chain seq x y z
N TYR A 1 -17.69 -18.00 6.78
CA TYR A 1 -17.65 -16.88 5.83
C TYR A 1 -17.98 -17.40 4.44
N THR A 2 -18.69 -16.62 3.62
CA THR A 2 -19.01 -16.94 2.22
C THR A 2 -18.46 -15.81 1.34
N LEU A 3 -17.84 -16.17 0.21
CA LEU A 3 -17.39 -15.20 -0.78
C LEU A 3 -18.61 -14.49 -1.36
N VAL A 4 -18.68 -13.16 -1.19
CA VAL A 4 -19.81 -12.35 -1.68
C VAL A 4 -19.44 -11.53 -2.90
N ARG A 5 -18.16 -11.17 -3.06
CA ARG A 5 -17.71 -10.37 -4.19
C ARG A 5 -16.25 -10.65 -4.55
N THR A 6 -16.00 -10.69 -5.84
CA THR A 6 -14.66 -10.65 -6.43
C THR A 6 -14.52 -9.34 -7.19
N SER A 7 -13.43 -8.63 -6.97
CA SER A 7 -13.13 -7.39 -7.68
C SER A 7 -11.61 -7.23 -7.85
N SER A 8 -11.19 -6.06 -8.32
CA SER A 8 -9.80 -5.68 -8.38
C SER A 8 -9.58 -4.46 -7.50
N LEU A 9 -8.55 -4.50 -6.66
CA LEU A 9 -8.09 -3.37 -5.87
C LEU A 9 -7.01 -2.64 -6.65
N LYS A 10 -7.27 -1.36 -6.95
CA LYS A 10 -6.26 -0.47 -7.52
C LYS A 10 -5.27 -0.08 -6.44
N VAL A 11 -3.99 -0.07 -6.77
CA VAL A 11 -2.93 0.38 -5.86
C VAL A 11 -1.93 1.27 -6.60
N GLY A 12 -1.42 2.27 -5.90
CA GLY A 12 -0.47 3.25 -6.40
C GLY A 12 0.73 3.41 -5.47
N LEU A 13 1.77 4.12 -5.92
CA LEU A 13 2.94 4.41 -5.11
C LEU A 13 2.80 5.79 -4.47
N TYR A 14 2.65 5.81 -3.15
CA TYR A 14 2.37 7.02 -2.40
C TYR A 14 3.58 7.54 -1.64
N ILE A 15 3.67 8.86 -1.60
CA ILE A 15 4.69 9.66 -0.92
C ILE A 15 4.04 10.94 -0.40
N ASN A 16 4.56 11.53 0.67
CA ASN A 16 4.17 12.88 1.07
C ASN A 16 4.56 13.89 -0.03
N LYS A 17 3.64 14.81 -0.35
CA LYS A 17 3.79 15.81 -1.43
C LYS A 17 5.02 16.71 -1.27
N GLU A 18 5.39 17.05 -0.04
CA GLU A 18 6.53 17.91 0.27
C GLU A 18 7.88 17.21 0.03
N TYR A 19 7.89 15.87 0.01
CA TYR A 19 9.10 15.07 -0.06
C TYR A 19 9.28 14.36 -1.41
N ILE A 20 8.49 14.69 -2.44
CA ILE A 20 8.60 14.08 -3.78
C ILE A 20 10.02 14.19 -4.33
N ALA A 21 10.69 15.33 -4.14
CA ALA A 21 12.06 15.56 -4.59
C ALA A 21 13.09 14.64 -3.88
N ASN A 22 12.76 14.07 -2.72
CA ASN A 22 13.59 13.19 -1.92
C ASN A 22 13.30 11.70 -2.17
N TYR A 23 12.47 11.37 -3.16
CA TYR A 23 12.02 10.01 -3.46
C TYR A 23 13.14 8.96 -3.38
N ASP A 24 14.29 9.20 -4.00
CA ASP A 24 15.38 8.22 -4.07
C ASP A 24 15.99 7.91 -2.69
N ASN A 25 15.93 8.86 -1.76
CA ASN A 25 16.47 8.72 -0.40
C ASN A 25 15.48 8.08 0.57
N LEU A 26 14.19 7.99 0.20
CA LEU A 26 13.16 7.47 1.08
C LEU A 26 13.05 5.94 1.02
N PRO A 27 12.96 5.25 2.16
CA PRO A 27 12.78 3.81 2.19
C PRO A 27 11.40 3.42 1.65
N LEU A 28 11.34 2.23 1.05
CA LEU A 28 10.09 1.55 0.74
C LEU A 28 9.54 0.88 2.00
N LEU A 29 8.34 1.23 2.41
CA LEU A 29 7.66 0.62 3.52
C LEU A 29 6.87 -0.59 3.04
N ILE A 30 7.12 -1.75 3.64
CA ILE A 30 6.42 -2.99 3.31
C ILE A 30 5.87 -3.65 4.58
N ASN A 31 4.79 -4.40 4.43
CA ASN A 31 4.27 -5.19 5.54
C ASN A 31 5.23 -6.36 5.85
N SER A 32 5.45 -6.65 7.13
CA SER A 32 6.31 -7.75 7.60
C SER A 32 5.71 -9.13 7.30
N ASP A 33 4.39 -9.23 7.10
CA ASP A 33 3.74 -10.48 6.67
C ASP A 33 4.16 -10.84 5.24
N LYS A 34 4.89 -11.94 5.13
CA LYS A 34 5.37 -12.52 3.86
C LYS A 34 4.22 -12.97 2.94
N LYS A 35 3.01 -13.18 3.47
CA LYS A 35 1.81 -13.52 2.70
C LYS A 35 1.03 -12.29 2.24
N CYS A 36 1.40 -11.08 2.68
CA CYS A 36 0.75 -9.85 2.26
C CYS A 36 0.93 -9.63 0.75
N PRO A 37 -0.16 -9.54 -0.04
CA PRO A 37 -0.07 -9.30 -1.47
C PRO A 37 0.63 -7.97 -1.82
N LEU A 38 0.42 -6.93 -0.99
CA LEU A 38 1.05 -5.62 -1.17
C LEU A 38 2.56 -5.68 -0.94
N ARG A 39 3.03 -6.51 -0.01
CA ARG A 39 4.47 -6.73 0.21
C ARG A 39 5.13 -7.26 -1.05
N LYS A 40 4.61 -8.36 -1.59
CA LYS A 40 5.14 -8.98 -2.81
C LYS A 40 5.14 -7.97 -3.96
N LEU A 41 4.01 -7.28 -4.15
CA LEU A 41 3.88 -6.27 -5.20
C LEU A 41 4.89 -5.12 -5.06
N SER A 42 5.13 -4.66 -3.83
CA SER A 42 6.08 -3.57 -3.57
C SER A 42 7.50 -3.96 -3.97
N LEU A 43 7.93 -5.17 -3.59
CA LEU A 43 9.23 -5.72 -3.95
C LEU A 43 9.37 -5.99 -5.45
N ASP A 44 8.29 -6.41 -6.12
CA ASP A 44 8.28 -6.63 -7.57
C ASP A 44 8.36 -5.31 -8.37
N ILE A 45 7.78 -4.22 -7.87
CA ILE A 45 7.77 -2.90 -8.56
C ILE A 45 9.05 -2.12 -8.32
N LEU A 46 9.63 -2.26 -7.12
CA LEU A 46 10.80 -1.51 -6.66
C LEU A 46 11.86 -2.46 -6.09
N PRO A 47 12.42 -3.38 -6.90
CA PRO A 47 13.36 -4.41 -6.41
C PRO A 47 14.66 -3.82 -5.84
N ASP A 48 15.06 -2.64 -6.31
CA ASP A 48 16.33 -1.99 -5.95
C ASP A 48 16.20 -0.97 -4.81
N LYS A 49 15.00 -0.76 -4.26
CA LYS A 49 14.79 0.20 -3.17
C LYS A 49 15.11 -0.45 -1.83
N ASN A 50 15.85 0.24 -0.97
CA ASN A 50 15.95 -0.14 0.44
C ASN A 50 14.56 -0.13 1.07
N PHE A 51 14.25 -1.13 1.90
CA PHE A 51 12.94 -1.27 2.50
C PHE A 51 13.00 -1.41 4.03
N ILE A 52 11.90 -1.01 4.67
CA ILE A 52 11.65 -1.17 6.09
C ILE A 52 10.39 -2.02 6.25
N GLU A 53 10.45 -3.01 7.12
CA GLU A 53 9.33 -3.88 7.44
C GLU A 53 8.54 -3.34 8.63
N LEU A 54 7.22 -3.28 8.49
CA LEU A 54 6.30 -2.82 9.52
C LEU A 54 5.18 -3.85 9.69
N ASP A 55 4.74 -4.06 10.93
CA ASP A 55 3.74 -5.07 11.29
C ASP A 55 2.28 -4.57 11.18
N SER A 56 2.08 -3.28 10.94
CA SER A 56 0.75 -2.69 10.78
C SER A 56 0.63 -1.80 9.54
N LEU A 57 -0.55 -1.85 8.93
CA LEU A 57 -0.92 -0.96 7.83
C LEU A 57 -1.00 0.50 8.29
N GLU A 58 -1.47 0.73 9.51
CA GLU A 58 -1.55 2.08 10.11
C GLU A 58 -0.16 2.70 10.26
N ALA A 59 0.84 1.96 10.75
CA ALA A 59 2.22 2.47 10.84
C ALA A 59 2.78 2.84 9.46
N ILE A 60 2.52 2.01 8.43
CA ILE A 60 2.93 2.33 7.06
C ILE A 60 2.31 3.66 6.62
N ILE A 61 0.99 3.83 6.80
CA ILE A 61 0.29 5.05 6.38
C ILE A 61 0.84 6.28 7.11
N ASN A 62 1.00 6.21 8.43
CA ASN A 62 1.50 7.33 9.24
C ASN A 62 2.91 7.76 8.81
N ILE A 63 3.82 6.82 8.55
CA ILE A 63 5.20 7.11 8.12
C ILE A 63 5.22 7.71 6.71
N VAL A 64 4.36 7.23 5.79
CA VAL A 64 4.20 7.87 4.47
C VAL A 64 3.68 9.30 4.61
N GLN A 65 2.67 9.53 5.46
CA GLN A 65 2.09 10.85 5.70
C GLN A 65 3.08 11.81 6.35
N ASN A 66 4.00 11.33 7.18
CA ASN A 66 5.07 12.15 7.76
C ASN A 66 6.23 12.44 6.79
N GLY A 67 6.23 11.81 5.60
CA GLY A 67 7.30 11.98 4.60
C GLY A 67 8.57 11.19 4.90
N GLU A 68 8.48 10.20 5.79
CA GLU A 68 9.62 9.38 6.24
C GLU A 68 9.78 8.09 5.39
N GLY A 69 8.88 7.86 4.43
CA GLY A 69 8.94 6.72 3.54
C GLY A 69 7.93 6.78 2.39
N ILE A 70 7.97 5.75 1.55
CA ILE A 70 7.01 5.54 0.45
C ILE A 70 6.39 4.16 0.54
N ALA A 71 5.17 3.97 0.04
CA ALA A 71 4.52 2.67 0.07
C ALA A 71 3.58 2.44 -1.12
N ILE A 72 3.38 1.17 -1.49
CA ILE A 72 2.30 0.78 -2.41
C ILE A 72 1.02 0.64 -1.60
N LEU A 73 0.03 1.50 -1.86
CA LEU A 73 -1.22 1.55 -1.11
C LEU A 73 -2.43 1.66 -2.04
N PRO A 74 -3.60 1.15 -1.62
CA PRO A 74 -4.88 1.50 -2.22
C PRO A 74 -5.18 2.99 -2.09
N PRO A 75 -5.80 3.62 -3.11
CA PRO A 75 -6.08 5.05 -3.11
C PRO A 75 -7.03 5.48 -1.99
N ASP A 76 -7.91 4.59 -1.55
CA ASP A 76 -8.90 4.88 -0.51
C ASP A 76 -8.25 5.11 0.86
N LEU A 77 -7.08 4.51 1.12
CA LEU A 77 -6.35 4.62 2.38
C LEU A 77 -5.46 5.87 2.48
N THR A 78 -5.24 6.54 1.35
CA THR A 78 -4.35 7.69 1.21
C THR A 78 -5.13 8.93 0.78
N SER A 79 -6.43 8.97 1.12
CA SER A 79 -7.35 10.07 0.78
C SER A 79 -7.02 11.38 1.51
N ASP A 80 -5.96 11.40 2.31
CA ASP A 80 -5.44 12.58 2.96
C ASP A 80 -4.67 13.49 1.98
N SER A 81 -4.87 14.80 2.15
CA SER A 81 -4.36 15.85 1.26
C SER A 81 -2.82 15.96 1.24
N SER A 82 -2.13 15.29 2.15
CA SER A 82 -0.67 15.33 2.33
C SER A 82 0.09 14.34 1.43
N THR A 83 -0.59 13.39 0.79
CA THR A 83 0.08 12.35 -0.04
C THR A 83 -0.27 12.47 -1.52
N ASN A 84 0.67 12.11 -2.39
CA ASN A 84 0.48 12.03 -3.84
C ASN A 84 0.92 10.66 -4.35
N ASN A 85 0.21 10.17 -5.36
CA ASN A 85 0.68 9.04 -6.16
C ASN A 85 1.71 9.54 -7.18
N ILE A 86 2.92 8.98 -7.16
CA ILE A 86 4.05 9.40 -8.01
C ILE A 86 4.36 8.44 -9.17
N LYS A 87 3.76 7.25 -9.22
CA LYS A 87 3.89 6.33 -10.36
C LYS A 87 2.50 5.99 -10.89
N VAL A 88 2.23 6.50 -12.09
CA VAL A 88 0.90 6.75 -12.67
C VAL A 88 0.12 5.48 -13.04
N ASP A 89 0.75 4.31 -13.15
CA ASP A 89 0.03 3.07 -13.47
C ASP A 89 -0.43 2.35 -12.21
N TYR A 90 -1.70 2.55 -11.87
CA TYR A 90 -2.38 1.75 -10.85
C TYR A 90 -2.26 0.26 -11.22
N LYS A 91 -1.59 -0.52 -10.38
CA LYS A 91 -1.65 -1.98 -10.50
C LYS A 91 -2.95 -2.47 -9.90
N SER A 92 -3.52 -3.49 -10.54
CA SER A 92 -4.75 -4.15 -10.14
C SER A 92 -4.41 -5.48 -9.47
N ILE A 93 -4.79 -5.66 -8.21
CA ILE A 93 -4.64 -6.94 -7.50
C ILE A 93 -6.00 -7.58 -7.22
N PRO A 94 -6.13 -8.92 -7.26
CA PRO A 94 -7.37 -9.59 -6.91
C PRO A 94 -7.83 -9.24 -5.50
N TYR A 95 -9.12 -8.91 -5.35
CA TYR A 95 -9.73 -8.57 -4.08
C TYR A 95 -11.00 -9.39 -3.84
N TYR A 96 -11.13 -9.94 -2.63
CA TYR A 96 -12.18 -10.87 -2.27
C TYR A 96 -12.87 -10.38 -1.00
N GLU A 97 -14.18 -10.13 -1.09
CA GLU A 97 -14.99 -9.73 0.05
C GLU A 97 -15.76 -10.95 0.58
N TYR A 98 -15.70 -11.16 1.88
CA TYR A 98 -16.35 -12.27 2.55
C TYR A 98 -17.35 -11.76 3.59
N ALA A 99 -18.56 -12.29 3.57
CA ALA A 99 -19.57 -12.00 4.59
C ALA A 99 -19.70 -13.16 5.58
N PHE A 100 -19.99 -12.82 6.84
CA PHE A 100 -20.35 -13.81 7.84
C PHE A 100 -21.84 -14.16 7.72
N ASN A 101 -22.14 -15.39 7.33
CA ASN A 101 -23.50 -15.91 7.38
C ASN A 101 -23.76 -16.46 8.79
N LYS A 102 -24.55 -15.76 9.60
CA LYS A 102 -25.21 -16.38 10.76
C LYS A 102 -26.24 -17.36 10.20
N ARG A 103 -25.99 -18.67 10.33
CA ARG A 103 -27.05 -19.67 10.18
C ARG A 103 -28.07 -19.39 11.30
N THR A 104 -29.22 -18.84 10.94
CA THR A 104 -30.43 -18.87 11.77
C THR A 104 -31.00 -20.28 11.79
#